data_AF-K1RUL2-F1
#
_entry.id   AF-K1RUL2-F1
#
_cell.length_a   1.000
_cell.length_b   1.000
_cell.length_c   1.000
_cell.angle_alpha   90.00
_cell.angle_beta   90.00
_cell.angle_gamma   90.00
#
_symmetry.space_group_name_H-M   'P 1'
#
loop_
_entity.id
_entity.type
_entity.pdbx_description
1 polymer ?
#
loop_
_entity_poly.entity_id
_entity_poly.type
_entity_poly.pdbx_seq_one_letter_code
_entity_poly.pdbx_strand_id
1 'polypeptide(L)'
;MVVLPVSDGRAMHLMRAESPGPSVGKISSKIRDTAKILYAMYLVLTVVQTILLRLVGLPWYDALITAFGAAGTGGFSNRAASIGAYGSPAVEMITAVFMVLFGINFNVYFFLLIRHFKEAFACEEMRVYLGVIAASTLAVAGNIFHLYGNVWQSLRYSFFQVASIIT
;
A
#
# COMPACT_ATOMS: atom_id res chain seq x y z
N MET A 1 -16.82 -4.91 4.18
CA MET A 1 -17.14 -5.20 5.60
C MET A 1 -18.56 -5.74 5.65
N VAL A 2 -18.73 -7.06 5.75
CA VAL A 2 -20.07 -7.65 5.92
C VAL A 2 -20.36 -7.67 7.41
N VAL A 3 -21.22 -6.74 7.84
CA VAL A 3 -21.84 -6.69 9.15
C VAL A 3 -23.13 -7.48 9.04
N LEU A 4 -23.07 -8.79 9.28
CA LEU A 4 -24.26 -9.57 9.60
C LEU A 4 -24.03 -10.25 10.94
N PRO A 5 -24.91 -10.02 11.94
CA PRO A 5 -24.81 -10.68 13.22
C PRO A 5 -25.11 -12.17 12.98
N VAL A 6 -24.11 -13.01 13.22
CA VAL A 6 -24.23 -14.47 13.11
C VAL A 6 -25.01 -14.98 14.32
N SER A 7 -26.31 -14.72 14.35
CA SER A 7 -27.17 -15.04 15.50
C SER A 7 -28.06 -16.26 15.31
N ASP A 8 -28.10 -16.91 14.15
CA ASP A 8 -28.94 -18.10 13.98
C ASP A 8 -28.24 -19.18 13.16
N GLY A 9 -28.20 -20.39 13.72
CA GLY A 9 -27.54 -21.56 13.16
C GLY A 9 -27.96 -21.93 11.73
N ARG A 10 -29.06 -21.38 11.21
CA ARG A 10 -29.50 -21.54 9.81
C ARG A 10 -28.58 -20.86 8.78
N ALA A 11 -27.94 -19.74 9.12
CA ALA A 11 -27.03 -19.04 8.21
C ALA A 11 -25.77 -19.89 7.90
N MET A 12 -25.32 -20.68 8.89
CA MET A 12 -24.19 -21.60 8.73
C MET A 12 -24.50 -22.79 7.81
N HIS A 13 -25.78 -23.22 7.76
CA HIS A 13 -26.23 -24.26 6.85
C HIS A 13 -26.36 -23.79 5.40
N LEU A 14 -26.78 -22.53 5.18
CA LEU A 14 -26.79 -21.90 3.85
C LEU A 14 -25.37 -21.68 3.31
N MET A 15 -24.43 -21.19 4.13
CA MET A 15 -23.02 -21.05 3.73
C MET A 15 -22.37 -22.39 3.37
N ARG A 16 -22.75 -23.48 4.04
CA ARG A 16 -22.31 -24.85 3.70
C ARG A 16 -22.91 -25.38 2.41
N ALA A 17 -24.05 -24.85 1.97
CA ALA A 17 -24.71 -25.26 0.72
C ALA A 17 -24.11 -24.57 -0.51
N GLU A 18 -23.58 -23.34 -0.37
CA GLU A 18 -22.99 -22.58 -1.47
C GLU A 18 -21.48 -22.81 -1.67
N SER A 19 -20.81 -23.59 -0.82
CA SER A 19 -19.37 -23.84 -0.92
C SER A 19 -19.04 -25.33 -0.97
N PRO A 20 -18.40 -25.84 -2.05
CA PRO A 20 -17.95 -27.22 -2.12
C PRO A 20 -16.58 -27.35 -1.41
N GLY A 21 -16.52 -28.02 -0.26
CA GLY A 21 -15.26 -28.47 0.36
C GLY A 21 -14.98 -27.98 1.80
N PRO A 22 -14.10 -28.66 2.56
CA PRO A 22 -14.42 -29.11 3.93
C PRO A 22 -13.96 -28.19 5.07
N SER A 23 -14.73 -28.25 6.15
CA SER A 23 -14.42 -27.86 7.54
C SER A 23 -14.23 -26.36 7.83
N VAL A 24 -15.34 -25.70 8.21
CA VAL A 24 -15.32 -24.50 9.07
C VAL A 24 -14.83 -24.87 10.48
N GLY A 25 -13.52 -25.12 10.61
CA GLY A 25 -12.85 -25.30 11.89
C GLY A 25 -12.70 -23.97 12.63
N LYS A 26 -13.12 -23.93 13.91
CA LYS A 26 -12.97 -22.83 14.89
C LYS A 26 -12.22 -21.59 14.37
N ILE A 27 -12.95 -20.72 13.68
CA ILE A 27 -12.43 -19.53 13.00
C ILE A 27 -12.01 -18.39 13.98
N SER A 28 -12.23 -18.54 15.29
CA SER A 28 -12.23 -17.40 16.22
C SER A 28 -10.86 -16.94 16.75
N SER A 29 -9.92 -17.84 17.11
CA SER A 29 -8.65 -17.39 17.74
C SER A 29 -7.60 -16.92 16.74
N LYS A 30 -7.40 -17.65 15.64
CA LYS A 30 -6.39 -17.31 14.62
C LYS A 30 -6.70 -15.99 13.91
N ILE A 31 -7.97 -15.68 13.63
CA ILE A 31 -8.34 -14.41 13.00
C ILE A 31 -7.95 -13.21 13.86
N ARG A 32 -8.14 -13.29 15.18
CA ARG A 32 -7.84 -12.16 16.08
C ARG A 32 -6.34 -11.86 16.11
N ASP A 33 -5.51 -12.89 16.10
CA ASP A 33 -4.05 -12.72 16.11
C ASP A 33 -3.51 -12.29 14.75
N THR A 34 -4.05 -12.82 13.65
CA THR A 34 -3.76 -12.32 12.30
C THR A 34 -4.12 -10.84 12.16
N ALA A 35 -5.33 -10.43 12.59
CA ALA A 35 -5.75 -9.03 12.51
C ALA A 35 -4.82 -8.10 13.29
N LYS A 36 -4.41 -8.46 14.51
CA LYS A 36 -3.45 -7.66 15.30
C LYS A 36 -2.13 -7.44 14.56
N ILE A 37 -1.61 -8.49 13.91
CA ILE A 37 -0.34 -8.41 13.18
C ILE A 37 -0.48 -7.48 11.97
N LEU A 38 -1.59 -7.57 11.21
CA LEU A 38 -1.85 -6.62 10.12
C LEU A 38 -1.93 -5.18 10.62
N TYR A 39 -2.71 -4.92 11.67
CA TYR A 39 -2.82 -3.57 12.25
C TYR A 39 -1.47 -3.05 12.75
N ALA A 40 -0.65 -3.90 13.37
CA ALA A 40 0.68 -3.53 13.82
C ALA A 40 1.59 -3.14 12.64
N MET A 41 1.62 -3.94 11.57
CA MET A 41 2.40 -3.62 10.36
C MET A 41 1.95 -2.30 9.73
N TYR A 42 0.65 -2.08 9.63
CA TYR A 42 0.07 -0.85 9.09
C TYR A 42 0.45 0.37 9.92
N LEU A 43 0.36 0.29 11.24
CA LEU A 43 0.77 1.35 12.16
C LEU A 43 2.27 1.66 12.03
N VAL A 44 3.12 0.63 11.98
CA VAL A 44 4.57 0.81 11.84
C VAL A 44 4.90 1.52 10.54
N LEU A 45 4.37 1.07 9.40
CA LEU A 45 4.60 1.71 8.10
C LEU A 45 4.12 3.18 8.11
N THR A 46 2.94 3.45 8.68
CA THR A 46 2.38 4.80 8.75
C THR A 46 3.24 5.73 9.61
N VAL A 47 3.73 5.25 10.77
CA VAL A 47 4.61 6.01 11.65
C VAL A 47 5.94 6.29 10.97
N VAL A 48 6.53 5.30 10.30
CA VAL A 48 7.79 5.48 9.56
C VAL A 48 7.62 6.51 8.45
N GLN A 49 6.54 6.46 7.67
CA GLN A 49 6.26 7.47 6.65
C GLN A 49 6.14 8.87 7.25
N THR A 50 5.38 9.00 8.34
CA THR A 50 5.16 10.28 9.02
C THR A 50 6.50 10.89 9.47
N ILE A 51 7.38 10.09 10.08
CA ILE A 51 8.69 10.54 10.53
C ILE A 51 9.56 10.98 9.33
N LEU A 52 9.60 10.20 8.25
CA LEU A 52 10.38 10.55 7.06
C LEU A 52 9.89 11.85 6.42
N LEU A 53 8.57 12.04 6.29
CA LEU A 53 7.99 13.28 5.78
C LEU A 53 8.32 14.47 6.68
N ARG A 54 8.30 14.27 8.00
CA ARG A 54 8.67 15.30 8.98
C ARG A 54 10.15 15.71 8.85
N LEU A 55 11.04 14.76 8.62
CA LEU A 55 12.48 15.00 8.43
C LEU A 55 12.77 15.80 7.16
N VAL A 56 11.95 15.64 6.13
CA VAL A 56 12.04 16.39 4.87
C VAL A 56 11.37 17.77 4.95
N GLY A 57 10.78 18.12 6.10
CA GLY A 57 10.33 19.47 6.41
C GLY A 57 8.82 19.69 6.37
N LEU A 58 8.00 18.64 6.21
CA LEU A 58 6.56 18.80 6.37
C LEU A 58 6.19 19.12 7.83
N PRO A 59 5.23 20.03 8.06
CA PRO A 59 4.59 20.17 9.37
C PRO A 59 4.01 18.83 9.84
N TRP A 60 3.96 18.61 11.15
CA TRP A 60 3.44 17.36 11.72
C TRP A 60 2.03 17.01 11.24
N TYR A 61 1.16 18.01 11.14
CA TYR A 61 -0.22 17.84 10.67
C TYR A 61 -0.26 17.36 9.22
N ASP A 62 0.47 18.04 8.34
CA ASP A 62 0.58 17.72 6.90
C ASP A 62 1.20 16.32 6.70
N ALA A 63 2.24 15.99 7.47
CA ALA A 63 2.90 14.69 7.44
C ALA A 63 1.95 13.54 7.85
N LEU A 64 1.17 13.72 8.92
CA LEU A 64 0.19 12.72 9.37
C LEU A 64 -0.94 12.53 8.35
N ILE A 65 -1.50 13.61 7.83
CA ILE A 65 -2.57 13.52 6.81
C ILE A 65 -2.06 12.80 5.56
N THR A 66 -0.86 13.16 5.11
CA THR A 66 -0.24 12.52 3.94
C THR A 66 0.01 11.04 4.20
N ALA A 67 0.51 10.68 5.38
CA ALA A 67 0.74 9.28 5.74
C ALA A 67 -0.57 8.48 5.84
N PHE A 68 -1.63 9.03 6.43
CA PHE A 68 -2.94 8.36 6.47
C PHE A 68 -3.59 8.25 5.09
N GLY A 69 -3.44 9.27 4.24
CA GLY A 69 -3.93 9.24 2.87
C GLY A 69 -3.24 8.18 2.02
N ALA A 70 -1.92 8.01 2.18
CA ALA A 70 -1.14 6.99 1.50
C ALA A 70 -1.41 5.58 2.07
N ALA A 71 -1.43 5.43 3.39
CA ALA A 71 -1.70 4.16 4.05
C ALA A 71 -3.09 3.63 3.70
N GLY A 72 -4.09 4.51 3.64
CA GLY A 72 -5.47 4.16 3.29
C GLY A 72 -5.70 4.00 1.79
N THR A 73 -4.65 4.14 0.97
CA THR A 73 -4.70 4.16 -0.51
C THR A 73 -5.81 5.07 -1.05
N GLY A 74 -6.10 6.16 -0.32
CA GLY A 74 -7.22 7.05 -0.61
C GLY A 74 -6.82 8.33 -1.35
N GLY A 75 -5.52 8.67 -1.34
CA GLY A 75 -4.99 9.83 -2.06
C GLY A 75 -5.45 11.19 -1.52
N PHE A 76 -6.08 11.24 -0.35
CA PHE A 76 -6.57 12.49 0.26
C PHE A 76 -5.42 13.41 0.67
N SER A 77 -5.64 14.72 0.50
CA SER A 77 -4.70 15.76 0.91
C SER A 77 -5.45 16.95 1.49
N ASN A 78 -4.77 17.66 2.39
CA ASN A 78 -5.23 18.93 2.96
C ASN A 78 -5.04 20.13 2.02
N ARG A 79 -4.35 19.93 0.89
CA ARG A 79 -4.07 20.97 -0.12
C ARG A 79 -4.79 20.64 -1.42
N ALA A 80 -5.30 21.66 -2.11
CA ALA A 80 -5.96 21.49 -3.40
C ALA A 80 -5.05 20.88 -4.49
N ALA A 81 -3.76 21.25 -4.49
CA ALA A 81 -2.75 20.68 -5.40
C ALA A 81 -2.12 19.37 -4.86
N SER A 82 -2.69 18.77 -3.82
CA SER A 82 -2.19 17.57 -3.16
C SER A 82 -0.68 17.68 -2.79
N ILE A 83 0.10 16.61 -2.99
CA ILE A 83 1.55 16.57 -2.77
C ILE A 83 2.28 17.67 -3.58
N GLY A 84 1.77 18.04 -4.75
CA GLY A 84 2.36 19.08 -5.60
C GLY A 84 2.43 20.46 -4.92
N ALA A 85 1.59 20.71 -3.91
CA ALA A 85 1.62 21.95 -3.13
C ALA A 85 2.93 22.16 -2.33
N TYR A 86 3.63 21.08 -2.00
CA TYR A 86 4.87 21.15 -1.21
C TYR A 86 6.10 21.47 -2.06
N GLY A 87 6.04 21.28 -3.39
CA GLY A 87 7.13 21.59 -4.32
C GLY A 87 8.46 20.89 -4.03
N SER A 88 8.45 19.85 -3.20
CA SER A 88 9.66 19.17 -2.72
C SER A 88 9.78 17.78 -3.36
N PRO A 89 10.81 17.54 -4.19
CA PRO A 89 11.04 16.23 -4.80
C PRO A 89 11.16 15.09 -3.78
N ALA A 90 11.69 15.38 -2.59
CA ALA A 90 11.85 14.38 -1.55
C ALA A 90 10.49 13.95 -0.94
N VAL A 91 9.53 14.88 -0.81
CA VAL A 91 8.17 14.58 -0.31
C VAL A 91 7.42 13.71 -1.29
N GLU A 92 7.51 14.05 -2.58
CA GLU A 92 6.93 13.25 -3.66
C GLU A 92 7.50 11.82 -3.65
N MET A 93 8.82 11.69 -3.63
CA MET A 93 9.46 10.37 -3.70
C MET A 93 9.19 9.51 -2.47
N ILE A 94 9.23 10.09 -1.25
CA ILE A 94 8.85 9.36 -0.04
C ILE A 94 7.40 8.87 -0.17
N THR A 95 6.49 9.75 -0.56
CA THR A 95 5.07 9.39 -0.67
C THR A 95 4.85 8.30 -1.72
N ALA A 96 5.44 8.42 -2.91
CA ALA A 96 5.32 7.42 -3.97
C ALA A 96 5.89 6.06 -3.56
N VAL A 97 7.04 6.02 -2.89
CA VAL A 97 7.61 4.76 -2.37
C VAL A 97 6.65 4.14 -1.36
N PHE A 98 6.09 4.92 -0.45
CA PHE A 98 5.14 4.39 0.54
C PHE A 98 3.81 3.95 -0.07
N MET A 99 3.31 4.62 -1.12
CA MET A 99 2.16 4.14 -1.89
C MET A 99 2.41 2.74 -2.44
N VAL A 100 3.57 2.51 -3.07
CA VAL A 100 3.96 1.18 -3.55
C VAL A 100 4.09 0.19 -2.39
N LEU A 101 4.67 0.58 -1.26
CA LEU A 101 4.79 -0.29 -0.10
C LEU A 101 3.42 -0.69 0.46
N PHE A 102 2.46 0.24 0.56
CA PHE A 102 1.10 -0.06 1.01
C PHE A 102 0.30 -0.90 0.00
N GLY A 103 0.63 -0.81 -1.28
CA GLY A 103 0.03 -1.65 -2.33
C GLY A 103 0.55 -3.09 -2.36
N ILE A 104 1.69 -3.40 -1.71
CA ILE A 104 2.20 -4.78 -1.63
C ILE A 104 1.37 -5.61 -0.64
N ASN A 105 1.11 -6.86 -1.01
CA ASN A 105 0.43 -7.83 -0.17
C ASN A 105 1.09 -7.97 1.22
N PHE A 106 0.33 -7.75 2.30
CA PHE A 106 0.84 -7.79 3.67
C PHE A 106 1.43 -9.13 4.11
N ASN A 107 1.10 -10.24 3.43
CA ASN A 107 1.74 -11.52 3.67
C ASN A 107 3.25 -11.47 3.38
N VAL A 108 3.70 -10.68 2.41
CA VAL A 108 5.13 -10.50 2.11
C VAL A 108 5.85 -9.87 3.30
N TYR A 109 5.27 -8.84 3.91
CA TYR A 109 5.82 -8.22 5.12
C TYR A 109 5.84 -9.19 6.30
N PHE A 110 4.81 -10.02 6.43
CA PHE A 110 4.79 -11.07 7.44
C PHE A 110 5.93 -12.08 7.24
N PHE A 111 6.14 -12.58 6.02
CA PHE A 111 7.27 -13.47 5.70
C PHE A 111 8.63 -12.81 5.98
N LEU A 112 8.76 -11.51 5.70
CA LEU A 112 9.96 -10.74 6.00
C LEU A 112 10.21 -10.63 7.51
N LEU A 113 9.15 -10.45 8.30
CA LEU A 113 9.21 -10.36 9.76
C LEU A 113 9.69 -11.67 10.41
N ILE A 114 9.24 -12.82 9.90
CA ILE A 114 9.70 -14.15 10.35
C ILE A 114 11.04 -14.56 9.73
N ARG A 115 11.71 -13.68 8.96
CA ARG A 115 13.00 -13.89 8.26
C ARG A 115 12.97 -14.97 7.17
N HIS A 116 11.80 -15.28 6.62
CA HIS A 116 11.63 -16.18 5.47
C HIS A 116 11.81 -15.41 4.15
N PHE A 117 13.00 -14.85 3.92
CA PHE A 117 13.27 -13.98 2.76
C PHE A 117 13.03 -14.67 1.43
N LYS A 118 13.36 -15.97 1.30
CA LYS A 118 13.15 -16.72 0.05
C LYS A 118 11.68 -16.76 -0.35
N GLU A 119 10.79 -17.00 0.61
CA GLU A 119 9.34 -17.08 0.37
C GLU A 119 8.75 -15.70 0.08
N ALA A 120 9.22 -14.67 0.79
CA ALA A 120 8.82 -13.28 0.53
C ALA A 120 9.13 -12.84 -0.92
N PHE A 121 10.35 -13.10 -1.41
CA PHE A 121 10.75 -12.73 -2.77
C PHE A 121 10.29 -13.72 -3.86
N ALA A 122 9.86 -14.93 -3.49
CA ALA A 122 9.25 -15.87 -4.43
C ALA A 122 7.80 -15.53 -4.78
N CYS A 123 7.17 -14.60 -4.05
CA CYS A 123 5.80 -14.17 -4.29
C CYS A 123 5.65 -13.59 -5.72
N GLU A 124 4.93 -14.32 -6.57
CA GLU A 124 4.69 -13.92 -7.96
C GLU A 124 3.92 -12.61 -8.04
N GLU A 125 2.92 -12.42 -7.17
CA GLU A 125 2.11 -11.20 -7.09
C GLU A 125 2.98 -9.96 -6.86
N MET A 126 3.89 -9.99 -5.87
CA MET A 126 4.83 -8.89 -5.60
C MET A 126 5.72 -8.60 -6.81
N ARG A 127 6.27 -9.64 -7.44
CA ARG A 127 7.18 -9.49 -8.58
C ARG A 127 6.48 -8.92 -9.81
N VAL A 128 5.28 -9.39 -10.11
CA VAL A 128 4.47 -8.88 -11.22
C VAL A 128 4.04 -7.45 -10.93
N TYR A 129 3.57 -7.16 -9.71
CA TYR A 129 3.19 -5.80 -9.29
C TYR A 129 4.34 -4.79 -9.46
N LEU A 130 5.52 -5.10 -8.91
CA LEU A 130 6.70 -4.25 -9.06
C LEU A 130 7.18 -4.18 -10.52
N GLY A 131 7.07 -5.27 -11.27
CA GLY A 131 7.38 -5.32 -12.70
C GLY A 131 6.48 -4.39 -13.52
N VAL A 132 5.18 -4.37 -13.24
CA VAL A 132 4.20 -3.48 -13.89
C VAL A 132 4.51 -2.02 -13.55
N ILE A 133 4.78 -1.69 -12.29
CA ILE A 133 5.16 -0.34 -11.88
C ILE A 133 6.43 0.11 -12.62
N ALA A 134 7.46 -0.72 -12.65
CA ALA A 134 8.71 -0.40 -13.33
C ALA A 134 8.52 -0.22 -14.84
N ALA A 135 7.81 -1.13 -15.50
CA ALA A 135 7.55 -1.06 -16.93
C ALA A 135 6.71 0.18 -17.30
N SER A 136 5.64 0.45 -16.56
CA SER A 136 4.81 1.64 -16.75
C SER A 136 5.58 2.93 -16.49
N THR A 137 6.41 2.96 -15.44
CA THR A 137 7.26 4.12 -15.11
C THR A 137 8.23 4.44 -16.25
N LEU A 138 8.87 3.41 -16.83
CA LEU A 138 9.79 3.58 -17.96
C LEU A 138 9.06 3.99 -19.25
N ALA A 139 7.91 3.38 -19.54
CA ALA A 139 7.11 3.72 -20.70
C ALA A 139 6.62 5.18 -20.66
N VAL A 140 6.09 5.60 -19.51
CA VAL A 140 5.65 7.00 -19.30
C VAL A 140 6.84 7.94 -19.29
N ALA A 141 7.98 7.59 -18.66
CA ALA A 141 9.19 8.41 -18.67
C ALA A 141 9.69 8.68 -20.09
N GLY A 142 9.71 7.64 -20.94
CA GLY A 142 10.09 7.76 -22.35
C GLY A 142 9.13 8.65 -23.14
N ASN A 143 7.83 8.54 -22.87
CA ASN A 143 6.83 9.39 -23.52
C ASN A 143 6.98 10.87 -23.13
N ILE A 144 7.17 11.18 -21.85
CA ILE A 144 7.27 12.57 -21.37
C ILE A 144 8.68 13.16 -21.48
N PHE A 145 9.66 12.39 -21.97
CA PHE A 145 11.05 12.83 -22.06
C PHE A 145 11.21 14.11 -22.90
N HIS A 146 10.46 14.22 -24.01
CA HIS A 146 10.49 15.38 -24.88
C HIS A 146 9.94 16.67 -24.21
N LEU A 147 9.17 16.52 -23.13
CA LEU A 147 8.52 17.64 -22.44
C LEU A 147 9.44 18.30 -21.41
N TYR A 148 10.28 17.50 -20.75
CA TYR A 148 11.14 17.95 -19.65
C TYR A 148 12.64 17.97 -20.00
N GLY A 149 13.08 17.22 -21.02
CA GLY A 149 14.47 17.19 -21.49
C GLY A 149 15.51 16.61 -20.50
N ASN A 150 15.09 16.29 -19.27
CA ASN A 150 15.94 15.75 -18.21
C ASN A 150 15.42 14.38 -17.75
N VAL A 151 16.24 13.34 -17.95
CA VAL A 151 15.93 11.95 -17.60
C VAL A 151 15.48 11.83 -16.14
N TRP A 152 16.12 12.55 -15.23
CA TRP A 152 15.86 12.46 -13.80
C TRP A 152 14.51 13.08 -13.42
N GLN A 153 14.13 14.18 -14.06
CA GLN A 153 12.83 14.79 -13.85
C GLN A 153 11.71 13.95 -14.46
N SER A 154 11.90 13.46 -15.69
CA SER A 154 10.94 12.57 -16.35
C SER A 154 10.70 11.30 -15.53
N LEU A 155 11.75 10.67 -15.01
CA LEU A 155 11.63 9.45 -14.20
C LEU A 155 10.93 9.72 -12.87
N ARG A 156 11.25 10.84 -12.20
CA ARG A 156 10.60 11.22 -10.94
C ARG A 156 9.10 11.43 -11.14
N TYR A 157 8.72 12.24 -12.13
CA TYR A 157 7.30 12.54 -12.39
C TYR A 157 6.53 11.32 -12.87
N SER A 158 7.13 10.50 -13.76
CA SER A 158 6.47 9.27 -14.21
C SER A 158 6.29 8.28 -13.06
N PHE A 159 7.30 8.11 -12.21
CA PHE A 159 7.22 7.20 -11.06
C PHE A 159 6.13 7.64 -10.08
N PHE A 160 6.08 8.93 -9.73
CA PHE A 160 5.06 9.44 -8.81
C PHE A 160 3.65 9.20 -9.35
N GLN A 161 3.42 9.51 -10.63
CA GLN A 161 2.10 9.33 -11.25
C GLN A 161 1.72 7.85 -11.39
N VAL A 162 2.66 7.01 -11.81
CA VAL A 162 2.42 5.57 -11.95
C VAL A 162 2.14 4.95 -10.59
N ALA A 163 2.93 5.28 -9.56
CA ALA A 163 2.69 4.82 -8.20
C ALA A 163 1.28 5.24 -7.74
N SER A 164 0.96 6.54 -7.80
CA SER A 164 -0.31 7.09 -7.29
C SER A 164 -1.56 6.60 -8.02
N ILE A 165 -1.48 6.17 -9.28
CA ILE A 165 -2.64 5.73 -10.07
C ILE A 165 -2.83 4.21 -9.97
N ILE A 166 -1.73 3.45 -9.90
CA ILE A 166 -1.80 1.99 -9.84
C ILE A 166 -2.13 1.50 -8.42
N THR A 167 -1.66 2.19 -7.38
CA THR A 167 -1.93 1.86 -5.97
C THR A 167 -3.27 2.40 -5.51
#